data_AF-A0A9P0NU46-F1
#
_entry.id   AF-A0A9P0NU46-F1
#
_cell.length_a   1.000
_cell.length_b   1.000
_cell.length_c   1.000
_cell.angle_alpha   90.00
_cell.angle_beta   90.00
_cell.angle_gamma   90.00
#
_symmetry.space_group_name_H-M   'P 1'
#
loop_
_entity.id
_entity.type
_entity.pdbx_description
1 polymer ?
#
loop_
_entity_poly.entity_id
_entity_poly.type
_entity_poly.pdbx_seq_one_letter_code
_entity_poly.pdbx_strand_id
1 'polypeptide(L)'
;MVTSGLTSASPPKFVSLEEIMQAANGMRDMALVHQIVVDKDFRLKRVEPEPDSVQKIIKDTMHKAFWDVLRAQLAEEPPNYTQALNLLEEIKEGLFAVLLPQHTRIRQQISEILDTDLIKQQALQGTLDFKNYAQYVISVMSKLCAPIRDDKINELKETSDVIDTFRGILELLDLMQLDMANFTLQMARPDIIARSVDLERKKFADYLAIQTDLTAF
;
A
#
# COMPACT_ATOMS: atom_id res chain seq x y z
N MET A 1 17.96 59.03 -41.07
CA MET A 1 16.99 58.01 -41.52
C MET A 1 17.52 56.65 -41.08
N VAL A 2 16.71 55.89 -40.31
CA VAL A 2 16.70 54.40 -40.19
C VAL A 2 17.89 53.77 -39.43
N THR A 3 17.80 52.96 -38.37
CA THR A 3 16.72 52.38 -37.53
C THR A 3 17.38 51.87 -36.24
N SER A 4 16.85 52.25 -35.07
CA SER A 4 17.04 51.50 -33.83
C SER A 4 16.18 50.24 -33.88
N GLY A 5 16.81 49.07 -33.82
CA GLY A 5 16.13 47.78 -33.65
C GLY A 5 16.52 47.20 -32.30
N LEU A 6 15.64 47.40 -31.31
CA LEU A 6 15.79 46.87 -29.96
C LEU A 6 15.96 45.35 -29.98
N THR A 7 17.03 44.84 -29.37
CA THR A 7 17.07 43.46 -28.90
C THR A 7 15.98 43.33 -27.84
N SER A 8 14.83 42.77 -28.22
CA SER A 8 13.75 42.42 -27.32
C SER A 8 14.26 41.34 -26.36
N ALA A 9 14.82 41.75 -25.22
CA ALA A 9 15.04 40.85 -24.11
C ALA A 9 13.64 40.44 -23.60
N SER A 10 13.31 39.15 -23.73
CA SER A 10 12.06 38.62 -23.19
C SER A 10 12.03 38.85 -21.67
N PRO A 11 10.86 39.17 -21.08
CA PRO A 11 10.77 39.46 -19.64
C PRO A 11 11.24 38.24 -18.82
N PRO A 12 11.88 38.45 -17.65
CA PRO A 12 12.26 37.35 -16.78
C PRO A 12 11.01 36.58 -16.36
N LYS A 13 10.96 35.28 -16.69
CA LYS A 13 9.93 34.38 -16.19
C LYS A 13 10.30 33.99 -14.77
N PHE A 14 9.45 34.34 -13.82
CA PHE A 14 9.60 33.91 -12.43
C PHE A 14 9.14 32.45 -12.31
N VAL A 15 10.03 31.55 -11.90
CA VAL A 15 9.68 30.16 -11.60
C VAL A 15 8.91 30.14 -10.27
N SER A 16 7.70 29.59 -10.30
CA SER A 16 6.82 29.47 -9.14
C SER A 16 7.24 28.30 -8.22
N LEU A 17 6.89 28.37 -6.94
CA LEU A 17 7.10 27.27 -5.99
C LEU A 17 6.45 25.96 -6.48
N GLU A 18 5.32 26.08 -7.18
CA GLU A 18 4.61 24.93 -7.75
C GLU A 18 5.40 24.27 -8.89
N GLU A 19 6.03 25.04 -9.76
CA GLU A 19 6.93 24.52 -10.81
C GLU A 19 8.17 23.84 -10.19
N ILE A 20 8.72 24.39 -9.11
CA ILE A 20 9.84 23.79 -8.37
C ILE A 20 9.43 22.44 -7.76
N MET A 21 8.25 22.37 -7.12
CA MET A 21 7.74 21.12 -6.54
C MET A 21 7.43 20.08 -7.60
N GLN A 22 6.85 20.47 -8.74
CA GLN A 22 6.61 19.58 -9.87
C GLN A 22 7.93 19.04 -10.45
N ALA A 23 8.96 19.87 -10.58
CA ALA A 23 10.29 19.44 -11.02
C ALA A 23 10.94 18.45 -10.04
N ALA A 24 10.86 18.72 -8.73
CA ALA A 24 11.40 17.85 -7.69
C ALA A 24 10.71 16.47 -7.66
N ASN A 25 9.39 16.44 -7.85
CA ASN A 25 8.64 15.18 -8.01
C ASN A 25 9.03 14.46 -9.32
N GLY A 26 9.16 15.19 -10.43
CA GLY A 26 9.60 14.62 -11.71
C GLY A 26 11.00 13.98 -11.65
N MET A 27 11.94 14.55 -10.89
CA MET A 27 13.25 13.96 -10.66
C MET A 27 13.19 12.69 -9.81
N ARG A 28 12.33 12.64 -8.79
CA ARG A 28 12.11 11.43 -7.99
C ARG A 28 11.53 10.30 -8.84
N ASP A 29 10.53 10.60 -9.66
CA ASP A 29 9.93 9.64 -10.58
C ASP A 29 10.97 9.09 -11.57
N MET A 30 11.80 9.97 -12.13
CA MET A 30 12.89 9.58 -13.04
C MET A 30 13.91 8.68 -12.33
N ALA A 31 14.36 9.06 -11.13
CA ALA A 31 15.31 8.28 -10.35
C ALA A 31 14.77 6.88 -10.00
N LEU A 32 13.47 6.77 -9.71
CA LEU A 32 12.81 5.50 -9.46
C LEU A 32 12.75 4.62 -10.72
N VAL A 33 12.33 5.18 -11.86
CA VAL A 33 12.30 4.45 -13.15
C VAL A 33 13.71 3.97 -13.50
N HIS A 34 14.71 4.82 -13.34
CA HIS A 34 16.11 4.47 -13.57
C HIS A 34 16.56 3.30 -12.69
N GLN A 35 16.26 3.34 -11.38
CA GLN A 35 16.57 2.25 -10.45
C GLN A 35 15.89 0.94 -10.87
N ILE A 36 14.62 0.98 -11.27
CA ILE A 36 13.89 -0.20 -11.76
C ILE A 36 14.52 -0.73 -13.07
N VAL A 37 15.06 0.12 -13.93
CA VAL A 37 15.67 -0.32 -15.20
C VAL A 37 17.06 -0.91 -14.99
N VAL A 38 17.87 -0.26 -14.16
CA VAL A 38 19.28 -0.61 -13.96
C VAL A 38 19.45 -1.78 -12.99
N ASP A 39 18.75 -1.76 -11.85
CA ASP A 39 18.82 -2.82 -10.85
C ASP A 39 17.77 -3.89 -11.15
N LYS A 40 18.21 -5.00 -11.77
CA LYS A 40 17.36 -6.15 -12.12
C LYS A 40 16.70 -6.80 -10.90
N ASP A 41 17.33 -6.69 -9.73
CA ASP A 41 16.85 -7.27 -8.48
C ASP A 41 16.08 -6.24 -7.63
N PHE A 42 15.79 -5.05 -8.19
CA PHE A 42 15.02 -4.03 -7.50
C PHE A 42 13.69 -4.57 -7.00
N ARG A 43 13.45 -4.39 -5.70
CA ARG A 43 12.22 -4.76 -5.01
C ARG A 43 11.81 -3.65 -4.06
N LEU A 44 10.51 -3.41 -3.98
CA LEU A 44 9.89 -2.63 -2.94
C LEU A 44 10.17 -3.29 -1.60
N LYS A 45 10.60 -2.47 -0.63
CA LYS A 45 10.86 -2.86 0.75
C LYS A 45 9.81 -2.24 1.64
N ARG A 46 9.45 -2.93 2.72
CA ARG A 46 8.66 -2.34 3.80
C ARG A 46 9.51 -1.26 4.45
N VAL A 47 8.99 -0.04 4.53
CA VAL A 47 9.62 1.03 5.30
C VAL A 47 9.28 0.77 6.77
N GLU A 48 10.23 0.23 7.50
CA GLU A 48 10.11 0.08 8.95
C GLU A 48 10.74 1.30 9.61
N PRO A 49 10.00 2.00 10.50
CA PRO A 49 10.57 3.13 11.22
C PRO A 49 11.71 2.66 12.13
N GLU A 50 12.74 3.50 12.27
CA GLU A 50 13.93 3.21 13.09
C GLU A 50 13.53 2.78 14.52
N PRO A 51 14.25 1.82 15.14
CA PRO A 51 13.86 1.21 16.41
C PRO A 51 13.57 2.19 17.55
N ASP A 52 14.30 3.30 17.61
CA ASP A 52 14.17 4.33 18.65
C ASP A 52 13.47 5.61 18.15
N SER A 53 12.83 5.54 16.98
CA SER A 53 12.12 6.69 16.43
C SER A 53 10.79 6.93 17.15
N VAL A 54 10.45 8.21 17.33
CA VAL A 54 9.13 8.64 17.81
C VAL A 54 8.02 8.04 16.93
N GLN A 55 8.26 7.92 15.62
CA GLN A 55 7.32 7.31 14.69
C GLN A 55 6.99 5.84 15.04
N LYS A 56 8.00 5.04 15.38
CA LYS A 56 7.79 3.64 15.78
C LYS A 56 7.01 3.54 17.09
N ILE A 57 7.38 4.35 18.08
CA ILE A 57 6.68 4.39 19.38
C ILE A 57 5.21 4.74 19.18
N ILE A 58 4.91 5.76 18.36
CA ILE A 58 3.53 6.15 18.04
C ILE A 58 2.79 5.00 17.36
N LYS A 59 3.40 4.38 16.35
CA LYS A 59 2.81 3.26 15.60
C LYS A 59 2.48 2.08 16.52
N ASP A 60 3.45 1.62 17.31
CA ASP A 60 3.29 0.48 18.21
C ASP A 60 2.24 0.76 19.29
N THR A 61 2.23 1.99 19.82
CA THR A 61 1.23 2.43 20.80
C THR A 61 -0.19 2.45 20.20
N MET A 62 -0.35 2.97 18.98
CA MET A 62 -1.65 2.98 18.29
C MET A 62 -2.15 1.57 17.98
N HIS A 63 -1.26 0.70 17.47
CA HIS A 63 -1.59 -0.69 17.19
C HIS A 63 -2.01 -1.41 18.47
N LYS A 64 -1.26 -1.22 19.56
CA LYS A 64 -1.63 -1.80 20.86
C LYS A 64 -3.00 -1.29 21.33
N ALA A 65 -3.23 0.02 21.28
CA ALA A 65 -4.49 0.62 21.68
C ALA A 65 -5.68 0.07 20.88
N PHE A 66 -5.53 -0.16 19.57
CA PHE A 66 -6.55 -0.79 18.73
C PHE A 66 -6.98 -2.15 19.29
N TRP A 67 -6.01 -3.02 19.61
CA TRP A 67 -6.30 -4.37 20.10
C TRP A 67 -6.83 -4.36 21.54
N ASP A 68 -6.35 -3.44 22.38
CA ASP A 68 -6.85 -3.27 23.74
C ASP A 68 -8.33 -2.81 23.72
N VAL A 69 -8.69 -1.89 22.83
CA VAL A 69 -10.08 -1.46 22.61
C VAL A 69 -10.94 -2.60 22.09
N LEU A 70 -10.48 -3.35 21.09
CA LEU A 70 -11.20 -4.52 20.59
C LEU A 70 -11.46 -5.53 21.71
N ARG A 71 -10.45 -5.82 22.53
CA ARG A 71 -10.56 -6.75 23.66
C ARG A 71 -11.56 -6.26 24.71
N ALA A 72 -11.53 -4.96 25.02
CA ALA A 72 -12.48 -4.35 25.95
C ALA A 72 -13.91 -4.42 25.43
N GLN A 73 -14.14 -4.04 24.17
CA GLN A 73 -15.47 -4.04 23.54
C GLN A 73 -16.09 -5.44 23.48
N LEU A 74 -15.29 -6.46 23.18
CA LEU A 74 -15.77 -7.85 23.17
C LEU A 74 -16.05 -8.41 24.57
N ALA A 75 -15.51 -7.80 25.63
CA ALA A 75 -15.74 -8.20 27.02
C ALA A 75 -16.90 -7.43 27.69
N GLU A 76 -17.50 -6.44 27.02
CA GLU A 76 -18.69 -5.72 27.50
C GLU A 76 -19.93 -6.63 27.54
N GLU A 77 -20.89 -6.31 28.41
CA GLU A 77 -22.21 -6.97 28.46
C GLU A 77 -23.34 -5.95 28.22
N PRO A 78 -23.98 -5.93 27.03
CA PRO A 78 -23.75 -6.77 25.86
C PRO A 78 -22.47 -6.38 25.08
N PRO A 79 -21.85 -7.31 24.32
CA PRO A 79 -20.62 -7.03 23.58
C PRO A 79 -20.82 -5.95 22.51
N ASN A 80 -19.83 -5.07 22.39
CA ASN A 80 -19.76 -4.10 21.30
C ASN A 80 -18.91 -4.65 20.16
N TYR A 81 -19.47 -4.70 18.95
CA TYR A 81 -18.77 -5.25 17.78
C TYR A 81 -18.23 -4.18 16.83
N THR A 82 -18.29 -2.89 17.18
CA THR A 82 -17.91 -1.80 16.28
C THR A 82 -16.48 -1.97 15.75
N GLN A 83 -15.52 -2.24 16.64
CA GLN A 83 -14.13 -2.44 16.23
C GLN A 83 -13.93 -3.75 15.45
N ALA A 84 -14.66 -4.80 15.82
CA ALA A 84 -14.63 -6.09 15.14
C ALA A 84 -15.14 -6.01 13.69
N LEU A 85 -16.19 -5.23 13.44
CA LEU A 85 -16.74 -5.02 12.10
C LEU A 85 -15.75 -4.29 11.19
N ASN A 86 -15.12 -3.22 11.71
CA ASN A 86 -14.08 -2.50 10.97
C ASN A 86 -12.88 -3.41 10.64
N LEU A 87 -12.48 -4.26 11.59
CA LEU A 87 -11.39 -5.23 11.39
C LEU A 87 -11.72 -6.22 10.27
N LEU A 88 -12.93 -6.78 10.24
CA LEU A 88 -13.34 -7.72 9.19
C LEU A 88 -13.43 -7.04 7.81
N GLU A 89 -13.85 -5.78 7.76
CA GLU A 89 -13.86 -4.97 6.54
C GLU A 89 -12.43 -4.70 6.04
N GLU A 90 -11.51 -4.32 6.93
CA GLU A 90 -10.10 -4.12 6.58
C GLU A 90 -9.45 -5.40 6.06
N ILE A 91 -9.75 -6.55 6.66
CA ILE A 91 -9.27 -7.85 6.18
C ILE A 91 -9.83 -8.18 4.79
N LYS A 92 -11.11 -7.90 4.54
CA LYS A 92 -11.73 -8.10 3.23
C LYS A 92 -11.03 -7.26 2.15
N GLU A 93 -10.78 -5.98 2.42
CA GLU A 93 -10.05 -5.10 1.51
C GLU A 93 -8.60 -5.56 1.33
N GLY A 94 -7.94 -5.98 2.41
CA GLY A 94 -6.59 -6.56 2.35
C GLY A 94 -6.51 -7.81 1.50
N LEU A 95 -7.52 -8.68 1.58
CA LEU A 95 -7.65 -9.85 0.71
C LEU A 95 -7.85 -9.45 -0.76
N PHE A 96 -8.66 -8.43 -1.05
CA PHE A 96 -8.83 -7.95 -2.42
C PHE A 96 -7.57 -7.32 -3.00
N ALA A 97 -6.76 -6.63 -2.19
CA ALA A 97 -5.50 -6.04 -2.61
C ALA A 97 -4.46 -7.08 -3.07
N VAL A 98 -4.55 -8.32 -2.56
CA VAL A 98 -3.68 -9.43 -2.96
C VAL A 98 -4.27 -10.31 -4.06
N LEU A 99 -5.44 -9.98 -4.63
CA LEU A 99 -6.02 -10.73 -5.75
C LEU A 99 -5.62 -10.14 -7.10
N LEU A 100 -5.19 -11.03 -7.99
CA LEU A 100 -5.05 -10.72 -9.41
C LEU A 100 -6.44 -10.62 -10.08
N PRO A 101 -6.58 -9.85 -11.18
CA PRO A 101 -7.85 -9.70 -11.90
C PRO A 101 -8.49 -11.03 -12.34
N GLN A 102 -7.67 -12.04 -12.64
CA GLN A 102 -8.13 -13.37 -13.04
C GLN A 102 -8.77 -14.19 -11.90
N HIS A 103 -8.60 -13.81 -10.63
CA HIS A 103 -9.12 -14.55 -9.47
C HIS A 103 -10.61 -14.26 -9.20
N THR A 104 -11.44 -14.26 -10.24
CA THR A 104 -12.86 -13.88 -10.17
C THR A 104 -13.67 -14.77 -9.22
N ARG A 105 -13.42 -16.09 -9.25
CA ARG A 105 -14.10 -17.04 -8.36
C ARG A 105 -13.76 -16.83 -6.88
N ILE A 106 -12.47 -16.64 -6.56
CA ILE A 106 -12.04 -16.39 -5.17
C ILE A 106 -12.59 -15.05 -4.69
N ARG A 107 -12.55 -14.02 -5.54
CA ARG A 107 -13.14 -12.71 -5.25
C ARG A 107 -14.62 -12.83 -4.89
N GLN A 108 -15.40 -13.56 -5.69
CA GLN A 108 -16.82 -13.80 -5.41
C GLN A 108 -17.02 -14.52 -4.07
N GLN A 109 -16.25 -15.58 -3.80
CA GLN A 109 -16.35 -16.31 -2.53
C GLN A 109 -16.02 -15.42 -1.32
N ILE A 110 -15.02 -14.55 -1.42
CA ILE A 110 -14.70 -13.58 -0.38
C ILE A 110 -15.87 -12.62 -0.16
N SER A 111 -16.48 -12.09 -1.23
CA SER A 111 -17.63 -11.19 -1.11
C SER A 111 -18.84 -11.87 -0.46
N GLU A 112 -19.10 -13.14 -0.78
CA GLU A 112 -20.22 -13.91 -0.23
C GLU A 112 -20.03 -14.26 1.25
N ILE A 113 -18.82 -14.64 1.65
CA ILE A 113 -18.54 -15.07 3.03
C ILE A 113 -18.28 -13.87 3.95
N LEU A 114 -17.47 -12.91 3.50
CA LEU A 114 -17.22 -11.64 4.20
C LEU A 114 -18.23 -10.58 3.76
N ASP A 115 -19.51 -10.89 3.83
CA ASP A 115 -20.59 -9.95 3.56
C ASP A 115 -20.80 -9.02 4.75
N THR A 116 -20.61 -7.72 4.54
CA THR A 116 -20.61 -6.72 5.61
C THR A 116 -21.99 -6.60 6.27
N ASP A 117 -23.08 -6.74 5.51
CA ASP A 117 -24.43 -6.61 6.04
C ASP A 117 -24.82 -7.86 6.84
N LEU A 118 -24.46 -9.05 6.35
CA LEU A 118 -24.65 -10.31 7.06
C LEU A 118 -23.86 -10.34 8.38
N ILE A 119 -22.60 -9.94 8.37
CA ILE A 119 -21.74 -9.89 9.57
C ILE A 119 -22.33 -8.91 10.59
N LYS A 120 -22.80 -7.74 10.16
CA LYS A 120 -23.48 -6.77 11.04
C LYS A 120 -24.74 -7.38 11.67
N GLN A 121 -25.54 -8.11 10.90
CA GLN A 121 -26.73 -8.78 11.43
C GLN A 121 -26.38 -9.86 12.46
N GLN A 122 -25.36 -10.68 12.19
CA GLN A 122 -24.87 -11.69 13.14
C GLN A 122 -24.34 -11.07 14.43
N ALA A 123 -23.62 -9.94 14.33
CA ALA A 123 -23.15 -9.19 15.48
C ALA A 123 -24.30 -8.68 16.36
N LEU A 124 -25.35 -8.09 15.76
CA LEU A 124 -26.53 -7.63 16.49
C LEU A 124 -27.30 -8.75 17.20
N GLN A 125 -27.27 -9.96 16.64
CA GLN A 125 -27.89 -11.15 17.23
C GLN A 125 -26.97 -11.91 18.19
N GLY A 126 -25.70 -11.50 18.34
CA GLY A 126 -24.71 -12.18 19.16
C GLY A 126 -24.29 -13.56 18.64
N THR A 127 -24.47 -13.83 17.35
CA THR A 127 -24.19 -15.14 16.70
C THR A 127 -22.91 -15.12 15.86
N LEU A 128 -22.14 -14.04 15.92
CA LEU A 128 -20.92 -13.85 15.13
C LEU A 128 -19.83 -14.83 15.56
N ASP A 129 -19.34 -15.67 14.63
CA ASP A 129 -18.28 -16.64 14.89
C ASP A 129 -16.93 -16.22 14.30
N PHE A 130 -16.15 -15.53 15.13
CA PHE A 130 -14.82 -15.07 14.79
C PHE A 130 -13.85 -16.19 14.37
N LYS A 131 -13.97 -17.37 14.97
CA LYS A 131 -13.04 -18.47 14.71
C LYS A 131 -13.24 -19.01 13.30
N ASN A 132 -14.50 -19.18 12.89
CA ASN A 132 -14.84 -19.59 11.54
C ASN A 132 -14.38 -18.56 10.49
N TYR A 133 -14.54 -17.26 10.77
CA TYR A 133 -14.03 -16.21 9.90
C TYR A 133 -12.50 -16.24 9.79
N ALA A 134 -11.77 -16.36 10.90
CA ALA A 134 -10.32 -16.45 10.91
C ALA A 134 -9.83 -17.67 10.09
N GLN A 135 -10.44 -18.84 10.29
CA GLN A 135 -10.10 -20.05 9.53
C GLN A 135 -10.35 -19.88 8.04
N TYR A 136 -11.47 -19.27 7.65
CA TYR A 136 -11.75 -18.97 6.25
C TYR A 136 -10.68 -18.06 5.66
N VAL A 137 -10.36 -16.95 6.32
CA VAL A 137 -9.36 -15.98 5.87
C VAL A 137 -8.00 -16.64 5.72
N ILE A 138 -7.54 -17.40 6.72
CA ILE A 138 -6.28 -18.16 6.65
C ILE A 138 -6.30 -19.15 5.49
N SER A 139 -7.43 -19.82 5.23
CA SER A 139 -7.56 -20.74 4.09
C SER A 139 -7.42 -20.03 2.75
N VAL A 140 -7.96 -18.82 2.61
CA VAL A 140 -7.82 -18.00 1.40
C VAL A 140 -6.37 -17.53 1.26
N MET A 141 -5.77 -17.02 2.34
CA MET A 141 -4.37 -16.58 2.34
C MET A 141 -3.42 -17.72 1.97
N SER A 142 -3.64 -18.92 2.49
CA SER A 142 -2.83 -20.11 2.18
C SER A 142 -2.84 -20.51 0.69
N LYS A 143 -3.90 -20.14 -0.04
CA LYS A 143 -4.01 -20.41 -1.49
C LYS A 143 -3.35 -19.32 -2.33
N LEU A 144 -3.10 -18.14 -1.75
CA LEU A 144 -2.63 -16.96 -2.45
C LEU A 144 -1.18 -16.58 -2.10
N CYS A 145 -0.69 -17.02 -0.94
CA CYS A 145 0.63 -16.64 -0.46
C CYS A 145 1.76 -17.34 -1.23
N ALA A 146 2.94 -16.71 -1.23
CA ALA A 146 4.15 -17.34 -1.74
C ALA A 146 4.64 -18.43 -0.76
N PRO A 147 5.33 -19.49 -1.24
CA PRO A 147 5.77 -20.60 -0.39
C PRO A 147 6.62 -20.19 0.83
N ILE A 148 7.36 -19.08 0.73
CA ILE A 148 8.15 -18.51 1.84
C ILE A 148 7.29 -18.07 3.04
N ARG A 149 5.97 -18.00 2.87
CA ARG A 149 5.00 -17.59 3.90
C ARG A 149 4.26 -18.78 4.53
N ASP A 150 4.49 -20.00 4.05
CA ASP A 150 3.75 -21.19 4.51
C ASP A 150 3.95 -21.45 6.01
N ASP A 151 5.17 -21.20 6.52
CA ASP A 151 5.48 -21.32 7.96
C ASP A 151 4.58 -20.39 8.79
N LYS A 152 4.47 -19.11 8.39
CA LYS A 152 3.59 -18.14 9.06
C LYS A 152 2.11 -18.53 8.99
N ILE A 153 1.67 -19.08 7.85
CA ILE A 153 0.30 -19.60 7.71
C ILE A 153 0.05 -20.74 8.71
N ASN A 154 1.02 -21.61 8.92
CA ASN A 154 0.89 -22.72 9.86
C ASN A 154 0.90 -22.23 11.31
N GLU A 155 1.75 -21.26 11.66
CA GLU A 155 1.71 -20.58 12.96
C GLU A 155 0.31 -20.00 13.25
N LEU A 156 -0.30 -19.31 12.27
CA LEU A 156 -1.65 -18.74 12.43
C LEU A 156 -2.74 -19.80 12.64
N LYS A 157 -2.58 -21.01 12.09
CA LYS A 157 -3.54 -22.11 12.31
C LYS A 157 -3.45 -22.70 13.72
N GLU A 158 -2.30 -22.59 14.36
CA GLU A 158 -2.04 -23.14 15.70
C GLU A 158 -2.38 -22.13 16.81
N THR A 159 -2.47 -20.84 16.49
CA THR A 159 -2.85 -19.79 17.45
C THR A 159 -4.26 -20.01 18.02
N SER A 160 -4.36 -20.01 19.34
CA SER A 160 -5.63 -20.26 20.05
C SER A 160 -6.44 -18.99 20.34
N ASP A 161 -5.78 -17.86 20.60
CA ASP A 161 -6.45 -16.58 20.89
C ASP A 161 -6.92 -15.93 19.59
N VAL A 162 -8.20 -15.56 19.55
CA VAL A 162 -8.86 -15.01 18.37
C VAL A 162 -8.24 -13.66 17.97
N ILE A 163 -7.95 -12.80 18.95
CA ILE A 163 -7.42 -11.47 18.71
C ILE A 163 -6.00 -11.57 18.16
N ASP A 164 -5.17 -12.43 18.75
CA ASP A 164 -3.81 -12.68 18.28
C ASP A 164 -3.81 -13.31 16.88
N THR A 165 -4.77 -14.18 16.58
CA THR A 165 -4.96 -14.74 15.24
C THR A 165 -5.25 -13.64 14.21
N PHE A 166 -6.20 -12.74 14.49
CA PHE A 166 -6.51 -11.64 13.57
C PHE A 166 -5.38 -10.62 13.44
N ARG A 167 -4.61 -10.38 14.51
CA ARG A 167 -3.41 -9.57 14.45
C ARG A 167 -2.39 -10.17 13.49
N GLY A 168 -2.10 -11.45 13.64
CA GLY A 168 -1.18 -12.14 12.75
C GLY A 168 -1.68 -12.24 11.30
N ILE A 169 -3.00 -12.34 11.08
CA ILE A 169 -3.62 -12.24 9.75
C ILE A 169 -3.30 -10.89 9.10
N LEU A 170 -3.53 -9.77 9.79
CA LEU A 170 -3.24 -8.43 9.24
C LEU A 170 -1.75 -8.25 8.94
N GLU A 171 -0.88 -8.67 9.87
CA GLU A 171 0.57 -8.59 9.68
C GLU A 171 1.05 -9.42 8.48
N LEU A 172 0.45 -10.59 8.25
CA LEU A 172 0.77 -11.43 7.11
C LEU A 172 0.17 -10.88 5.81
N LEU A 173 -1.04 -10.30 5.85
CA LEU A 173 -1.64 -9.62 4.70
C LEU A 173 -0.77 -8.45 4.21
N ASP A 174 -0.23 -7.63 5.11
CA ASP A 174 0.74 -6.57 4.76
C ASP A 174 1.93 -7.10 3.96
N LEU A 175 2.48 -8.25 4.40
CA LEU A 175 3.60 -8.89 3.72
C LEU A 175 3.18 -9.45 2.36
N MET A 176 1.99 -10.05 2.27
CA MET A 176 1.44 -10.55 1.01
C MET A 176 1.16 -9.42 0.02
N GLN A 177 0.72 -8.24 0.48
CA GLN A 177 0.54 -7.06 -0.38
C GLN A 177 1.88 -6.57 -0.94
N LEU A 178 2.94 -6.56 -0.11
CA LEU A 178 4.29 -6.24 -0.59
C LEU A 178 4.80 -7.27 -1.60
N ASP A 179 4.52 -8.55 -1.36
CA ASP A 179 4.85 -9.64 -2.28
C ASP A 179 4.12 -9.43 -3.62
N MET A 180 2.83 -9.07 -3.59
CA MET A 180 2.01 -8.80 -4.78
C MET A 180 2.47 -7.55 -5.54
N ALA A 181 2.82 -6.47 -4.83
CA ALA A 181 3.35 -5.26 -5.43
C ALA A 181 4.69 -5.53 -6.15
N ASN A 182 5.57 -6.32 -5.53
CA ASN A 182 6.81 -6.76 -6.14
C ASN A 182 6.60 -7.67 -7.36
N PHE A 183 5.64 -8.60 -7.28
CA PHE A 183 5.28 -9.45 -8.42
C PHE A 183 4.74 -8.61 -9.59
N THR A 184 3.84 -7.67 -9.31
CA THR A 184 3.26 -6.76 -10.31
C THR A 184 4.34 -5.90 -10.95
N LEU A 185 5.29 -5.37 -10.16
CA LEU A 185 6.43 -4.62 -10.66
C LEU A 185 7.31 -5.47 -11.58
N GLN A 186 7.54 -6.73 -11.23
CA GLN A 186 8.31 -7.65 -12.07
C GLN A 186 7.61 -7.92 -13.40
N MET A 187 6.28 -8.05 -13.40
CA MET A 187 5.48 -8.22 -14.62
C MET A 187 5.48 -6.96 -15.50
N ALA A 188 5.42 -5.77 -14.90
CA ALA A 188 5.45 -4.49 -15.63
C ALA A 188 6.85 -4.09 -16.12
N ARG A 189 7.92 -4.68 -15.56
CA ARG A 189 9.30 -4.28 -15.85
C ARG A 189 9.68 -4.24 -17.34
N PRO A 190 9.29 -5.20 -18.20
CA PRO A 190 9.60 -5.12 -19.62
C PRO A 190 9.00 -3.87 -20.29
N ASP A 191 7.77 -3.51 -19.94
CA ASP A 191 7.10 -2.32 -20.45
C ASP A 191 7.75 -1.03 -19.93
N ILE A 192 8.19 -1.03 -18.66
CA ILE A 192 8.94 0.08 -18.05
C ILE A 192 10.25 0.29 -18.81
N ILE A 193 11.01 -0.77 -19.09
CA ILE A 193 12.27 -0.71 -19.85
C ILE A 193 12.04 -0.19 -21.27
N ALA A 194 10.97 -0.66 -21.94
CA ALA A 194 10.67 -0.23 -23.31
C ALA A 194 10.37 1.29 -23.40
N ARG A 195 9.82 1.89 -22.34
CA ARG A 195 9.41 3.30 -22.30
C ARG A 195 10.36 4.20 -21.52
N SER A 196 11.36 3.64 -20.83
CA SER A 196 12.21 4.39 -19.88
C SER A 196 13.01 5.49 -20.57
N VAL A 197 13.61 5.20 -21.73
CA VAL A 197 14.44 6.16 -22.47
C VAL A 197 13.65 7.41 -22.85
N ASP A 198 12.41 7.25 -23.33
CA ASP A 198 11.56 8.37 -23.73
C ASP A 198 11.09 9.18 -22.51
N LEU A 199 10.74 8.50 -21.42
CA LEU A 199 10.35 9.12 -20.16
C LEU A 199 11.51 9.91 -19.55
N GLU A 200 12.70 9.33 -19.46
CA GLU A 200 13.91 9.97 -18.95
C GLU A 200 14.26 11.20 -19.79
N ARG A 201 14.26 11.09 -21.12
CA ARG A 201 14.53 12.21 -22.03
C ARG A 201 13.54 13.35 -21.83
N LYS A 202 12.25 13.04 -21.78
CA LYS A 202 11.20 14.05 -21.59
C LYS A 202 11.34 14.77 -20.25
N LYS A 203 11.48 14.01 -19.16
CA LYS A 203 11.60 14.57 -17.81
C LYS A 203 12.89 15.36 -17.63
N PHE A 204 14.00 14.92 -18.25
CA PHE A 204 15.25 15.66 -18.23
C PHE A 204 15.15 16.97 -19.03
N ALA A 205 14.47 16.97 -20.18
CA ALA A 205 14.21 18.20 -20.93
C ALA A 205 13.32 19.19 -20.15
N ASP A 206 12.27 18.71 -19.50
CA ASP A 206 11.40 19.53 -18.63
C ASP A 206 12.23 20.15 -17.49
N TYR A 207 13.11 19.37 -16.86
CA TYR A 207 14.01 19.85 -15.81
C TYR A 207 14.98 20.92 -16.32
N LEU A 208 15.62 20.71 -17.48
CA LEU A 208 16.52 21.69 -18.07
C LEU A 208 15.82 23.00 -18.39
N ALA A 209 14.58 22.97 -18.89
CA ALA A 209 13.80 24.18 -19.16
C ALA A 209 13.62 25.03 -17.89
N ILE A 210 13.27 24.40 -16.78
CA ILE A 210 13.09 25.07 -15.49
C ILE A 210 14.43 25.59 -14.93
N GLN A 211 15.52 24.83 -15.07
CA GLN A 211 16.85 25.25 -14.61
C GLN A 211 17.39 26.43 -15.42
N THR A 212 17.16 26.44 -16.74
CA THR A 212 17.60 27.53 -17.62
C THR A 212 16.91 28.84 -17.24
N ASP A 213 15.62 28.78 -16.87
CA ASP A 213 14.86 29.92 -16.35
C ASP A 213 15.38 30.41 -14.97
N LEU A 214 15.93 29.51 -14.12
CA LEU A 214 16.54 29.86 -12.82
C LEU A 214 17.94 30.49 -12.95
N THR A 215 18.71 30.13 -13.97
CA THR A 215 20.08 30.65 -14.19
C THR A 215 20.13 31.89 -15.09
N ALA A 216 18.99 32.33 -15.64
CA ALA A 216 18.88 33.50 -16.51
C ALA A 216 18.69 34.83 -15.73
N PHE A 217 18.95 34.83 -14.42
CA PHE A 217 18.96 36.01 -13.53
C PHE A 217 20.38 36.53 -13.30
#